data_AF-A0A7K4D4I9-F1
#
_entry.id   AF-A0A7K4D4I9-F1
#
_cell.length_a   1.000
_cell.length_b   1.000
_cell.length_c   1.000
_cell.angle_alpha   90.00
_cell.angle_beta   90.00
_cell.angle_gamma   90.00
#
_symmetry.space_group_name_H-M   'P 1'
#
loop_
_entity.id
_entity.type
_entity.pdbx_description
1 polymer ?
#
loop_
_entity_poly.entity_id
_entity_poly.type
_entity_poly.pdbx_seq_one_letter_code
_entity_poly.pdbx_strand_id
1 'polypeptide(L)'
;MPRVIVKAIFENVKFKCQRCGSCCHHNRPLDFEELIPMERLKEFCERSNLIYLTEKDINAIARRTGKEPAKFVDTLYDYDGCFVKVKDDARKVILDLPVMKSKADTTCVFYENCCTIYSVRPIACRLFPFRVEEETASNGDTLLNIGYNPTCPGIGKGELVDRRKLEKLVSELFLQRTSDINPQLQRMMASGAISANAKVYRTLPGKREKN
;
A
#
# COMPACT_ATOMS: atom_id res chain seq x y z
N MET A 1 22.53 4.86 -12.91
CA MET A 1 21.36 5.09 -12.04
C MET A 1 20.57 3.80 -11.98
N PRO A 2 20.20 3.32 -10.77
CA PRO A 2 19.30 2.18 -10.62
C PRO A 2 17.98 2.45 -11.36
N ARG A 3 17.49 1.48 -12.11
CA ARG A 3 16.20 1.55 -12.83
C ARG A 3 15.14 0.76 -12.09
N VAL A 4 13.89 1.16 -12.27
CA VAL A 4 12.72 0.40 -11.81
C VAL A 4 12.13 -0.33 -13.01
N ILE A 5 12.10 -1.66 -12.95
CA ILE A 5 11.62 -2.53 -14.01
C ILE A 5 10.35 -3.22 -13.51
N VAL A 6 9.24 -3.02 -14.21
CA VAL A 6 7.96 -3.63 -13.87
C VAL A 6 7.65 -4.74 -14.86
N LYS A 7 7.33 -5.94 -14.36
CA LYS A 7 7.14 -7.11 -15.23
C LYS A 7 6.05 -8.02 -14.69
N ALA A 8 5.06 -8.34 -15.52
CA ALA A 8 4.16 -9.47 -15.25
C ALA A 8 4.87 -10.81 -15.48
N ILE A 9 4.87 -11.67 -14.46
CA ILE A 9 5.53 -12.98 -14.47
C ILE A 9 4.57 -14.14 -14.71
N PHE A 10 3.42 -13.86 -15.32
CA PHE A 10 2.44 -14.85 -15.75
C PHE A 10 2.15 -14.72 -17.26
N GLU A 11 1.70 -15.81 -17.88
CA GLU A 11 1.37 -15.83 -19.30
C GLU A 11 -0.10 -15.50 -19.55
N ASN A 12 -0.96 -16.52 -19.56
CA ASN A 12 -2.36 -16.39 -19.97
C ASN A 12 -3.29 -16.53 -18.76
N VAL A 13 -3.60 -15.40 -18.14
CA VAL A 13 -4.57 -15.33 -17.04
C VAL A 13 -5.81 -14.62 -17.53
N LYS A 14 -6.98 -15.27 -17.35
CA LYS A 14 -8.29 -14.61 -17.49
C LYS A 14 -8.71 -14.03 -16.15
N PHE A 15 -9.23 -12.80 -16.14
CA PHE A 15 -9.73 -12.19 -14.92
C PHE A 15 -10.96 -11.30 -15.15
N LYS A 16 -11.95 -11.49 -14.27
CA LYS A 16 -13.08 -10.56 -14.10
C LYS A 16 -13.43 -10.45 -12.63
N CYS A 17 -13.39 -9.23 -12.09
CA CYS A 17 -13.84 -8.99 -10.72
C CYS A 17 -15.31 -9.41 -10.57
N GLN A 18 -15.58 -10.28 -9.59
CA GLN A 18 -16.92 -10.82 -9.31
C GLN A 18 -17.71 -9.97 -8.30
N ARG A 19 -17.14 -8.85 -7.84
CA ARG A 19 -17.70 -8.01 -6.75
C ARG A 19 -18.00 -8.79 -5.46
N CYS A 20 -17.30 -9.90 -5.22
CA CYS A 20 -17.50 -10.78 -4.07
C CYS A 20 -16.92 -10.27 -2.75
N GLY A 21 -16.19 -9.14 -2.75
CA GLY A 21 -15.61 -8.59 -1.52
C GLY A 21 -14.33 -9.25 -1.03
N SER A 22 -13.78 -10.29 -1.68
CA SER A 22 -12.56 -10.98 -1.20
C SER A 22 -11.37 -10.04 -0.98
N CYS A 23 -11.24 -8.96 -1.77
CA CYS A 23 -10.19 -7.95 -1.58
C CYS A 23 -10.44 -6.97 -0.43
N CYS A 24 -11.63 -6.95 0.14
CA CYS A 24 -12.04 -6.05 1.21
C CYS A 24 -11.80 -6.65 2.61
N HIS A 25 -11.21 -7.83 2.72
CA HIS A 25 -10.91 -8.47 4.01
C HIS A 25 -9.42 -8.26 4.31
N HIS A 26 -9.11 -7.33 5.21
CA HIS A 26 -7.73 -6.96 5.50
C HIS A 26 -7.12 -7.88 6.55
N ASN A 27 -6.00 -8.50 6.23
CA ASN A 27 -5.14 -9.21 7.16
C ASN A 27 -4.10 -8.27 7.76
N ARG A 28 -4.13 -8.14 9.09
CA ARG A 28 -3.13 -7.42 9.90
C ARG A 28 -2.49 -8.42 10.86
N PRO A 29 -1.25 -8.86 10.62
CA PRO A 29 -0.59 -9.84 11.50
C PRO A 29 -0.29 -9.19 12.86
N LEU A 30 -1.04 -9.59 13.90
CA LEU A 30 -1.01 -8.96 15.23
C LEU A 30 0.30 -9.20 16.00
N ASP A 31 1.07 -10.20 15.58
CA ASP A 31 2.37 -10.58 16.13
C ASP A 31 3.52 -9.65 15.71
N PHE A 32 3.28 -8.72 14.78
CA PHE A 32 4.23 -7.63 14.52
C PHE A 32 4.05 -6.49 15.52
N GLU A 33 5.17 -5.88 15.89
CA GLU A 33 5.18 -4.59 16.59
C GLU A 33 4.64 -3.46 15.71
N GLU A 34 4.32 -2.32 16.32
CA GLU A 34 3.81 -1.13 15.61
C GLU A 34 4.83 -0.54 14.64
N LEU A 35 6.12 -0.64 14.98
CA LEU A 35 7.23 -0.20 14.14
C LEU A 35 7.96 -1.43 13.59
N ILE A 36 7.73 -1.69 12.32
CA ILE A 36 8.33 -2.79 11.58
C ILE A 36 9.70 -2.34 11.06
N PRO A 37 10.79 -2.97 11.49
CA PRO A 37 12.12 -2.66 10.97
C PRO A 37 12.24 -3.13 9.51
N MET A 38 13.03 -2.44 8.69
CA MET A 38 13.11 -2.70 7.24
C MET A 38 13.54 -4.14 6.91
N GLU A 39 14.33 -4.77 7.78
CA GLU A 39 14.79 -6.15 7.65
C GLU A 39 13.63 -7.16 7.70
N ARG A 40 12.51 -6.80 8.34
CA ARG A 40 11.29 -7.62 8.42
C ARG A 40 10.19 -7.19 7.45
N LEU A 41 10.46 -6.19 6.59
CA LEU A 41 9.44 -5.64 5.69
C LEU A 41 8.92 -6.67 4.70
N LYS A 42 9.78 -7.55 4.18
CA LYS A 42 9.39 -8.63 3.26
C LYS A 42 8.39 -9.58 3.93
N GLU A 43 8.74 -10.09 5.11
CA GLU A 43 7.88 -10.97 5.92
C GLU A 43 6.52 -10.30 6.20
N PHE A 44 6.54 -9.03 6.58
CA PHE A 44 5.34 -8.25 6.83
C PHE A 44 4.45 -8.11 5.58
N CYS A 45 5.04 -7.79 4.43
CA CYS A 45 4.31 -7.64 3.16
C CYS A 45 3.71 -8.96 2.66
N GLU A 46 4.37 -10.10 2.92
CA GLU A 46 3.85 -11.43 2.56
C GLU A 46 2.65 -11.82 3.44
N ARG A 47 2.66 -11.40 4.70
CA ARG A 47 1.65 -11.78 5.71
C ARG A 47 0.52 -10.77 5.84
N SER A 48 0.65 -9.56 5.32
CA SER A 48 -0.39 -8.53 5.33
C SER A 48 -0.97 -8.28 3.94
N ASN A 49 -2.16 -7.69 3.87
CA ASN A 49 -2.73 -7.19 2.61
C ASN A 49 -3.27 -5.76 2.76
N LEU A 50 -2.58 -4.97 3.59
CA LEU A 50 -2.94 -3.59 3.84
C LEU A 50 -3.00 -2.79 2.53
N ILE A 51 -4.10 -2.07 2.34
CA ILE A 51 -4.32 -1.25 1.15
C ILE A 51 -3.76 0.14 1.41
N TYR A 52 -2.55 0.39 0.95
CA TYR A 52 -1.97 1.73 0.96
C TYR A 52 -2.76 2.69 0.06
N LEU A 53 -2.96 3.91 0.55
CA LEU A 53 -3.64 4.98 -0.16
C LEU A 53 -2.62 6.04 -0.56
N THR A 54 -2.63 6.47 -1.81
CA THR A 54 -1.88 7.67 -2.22
C THR A 54 -2.69 8.92 -1.88
N GLU A 55 -2.06 10.10 -1.92
CA GLU A 55 -2.80 11.36 -1.75
C GLU A 55 -3.96 11.48 -2.76
N LYS A 56 -3.74 11.03 -4.01
CA LYS A 56 -4.77 11.01 -5.06
C LYS A 56 -5.93 10.07 -4.72
N ASP A 57 -5.64 8.90 -4.16
CA ASP A 57 -6.69 7.95 -3.73
C ASP A 57 -7.55 8.56 -2.62
N ILE A 58 -6.92 9.19 -1.62
CA ILE A 58 -7.61 9.85 -0.50
C ILE A 58 -8.53 10.96 -1.02
N ASN A 59 -8.01 11.84 -1.88
CA ASN A 59 -8.76 12.95 -2.45
C ASN A 59 -9.95 12.46 -3.32
N ALA A 60 -9.74 11.42 -4.13
CA ALA A 60 -10.80 10.85 -4.97
C ALA A 60 -11.93 10.22 -4.15
N ILE A 61 -11.58 9.48 -3.08
CA ILE A 61 -12.56 8.88 -2.17
C ILE A 61 -13.33 9.96 -1.41
N ALA A 62 -12.63 10.94 -0.84
CA ALA A 62 -13.26 12.04 -0.11
C ALA A 62 -14.27 12.78 -0.99
N ARG A 63 -13.88 13.14 -2.22
CA ARG A 63 -14.77 13.82 -3.20
C ARG A 63 -15.99 12.98 -3.57
N ARG A 64 -15.81 11.67 -3.77
CA ARG A 64 -16.91 10.78 -4.19
C ARG A 64 -17.90 10.49 -3.07
N THR A 65 -17.42 10.41 -1.84
CA THR A 65 -18.19 9.93 -0.67
C THR A 65 -18.65 11.05 0.26
N GLY A 66 -18.07 12.24 0.16
CA GLY A 66 -18.27 13.34 1.10
C GLY A 66 -17.68 13.07 2.50
N LYS A 67 -16.90 12.01 2.68
CA LYS A 67 -16.31 11.65 3.97
C LYS A 67 -14.98 12.35 4.19
N GLU A 68 -14.73 12.75 5.42
CA GLU A 68 -13.42 13.21 5.87
C GLU A 68 -12.39 12.06 5.82
N PRO A 69 -11.12 12.34 5.43
CA PRO A 69 -10.05 11.34 5.39
C PRO A 69 -9.93 10.50 6.66
N ALA A 70 -10.01 11.10 7.85
CA ALA A 70 -9.91 10.40 9.14
C ALA A 70 -10.95 9.27 9.36
N LYS A 71 -12.05 9.26 8.58
CA LYS A 71 -13.06 8.21 8.62
C LYS A 71 -12.67 6.95 7.85
N PHE A 72 -11.73 7.03 6.90
CA PHE A 72 -11.35 5.91 6.05
C PHE A 72 -9.85 5.70 5.86
N VAL A 73 -9.03 6.65 6.28
CA VAL A 73 -7.57 6.53 6.39
C VAL A 73 -7.23 6.04 7.79
N ASP A 74 -6.25 5.16 7.85
CA ASP A 74 -5.67 4.60 9.07
C ASP A 74 -4.14 4.75 9.00
N THR A 75 -3.57 5.28 10.07
CA THR A 75 -2.14 5.54 10.28
C THR A 75 -1.81 5.21 11.73
N LEU A 76 -0.52 5.04 12.06
CA LEU A 76 -0.12 4.83 13.46
C LEU A 76 -0.18 6.13 14.26
N TYR A 77 0.14 7.26 13.62
CA TYR A 77 0.06 8.60 14.21
C TYR A 77 -1.10 9.39 13.61
N ASP A 78 -1.43 10.53 14.23
CA ASP A 78 -2.44 11.44 13.69
C ASP A 78 -2.09 11.86 12.25
N TYR A 79 -3.05 11.66 11.36
CA TYR A 79 -2.89 11.95 9.95
C TYR A 79 -2.94 13.47 9.72
N ASP A 80 -1.76 14.04 9.51
CA ASP A 80 -1.52 15.47 9.24
C ASP A 80 -1.08 15.73 7.79
N GLY A 81 -1.20 14.73 6.92
CA GLY A 81 -0.70 14.77 5.54
C GLY A 81 0.81 14.50 5.40
N CYS A 82 1.55 14.32 6.51
CA CYS A 82 2.95 13.89 6.48
C CYS A 82 3.05 12.37 6.60
N PHE A 83 3.73 11.73 5.64
CA PHE A 83 3.91 10.28 5.59
C PHE A 83 5.21 9.85 6.26
N VAL A 84 6.05 10.82 6.60
CA VAL A 84 7.33 10.61 7.28
C VAL A 84 7.28 11.31 8.63
N LYS A 85 7.60 10.57 9.69
CA LYS A 85 7.81 11.11 11.03
C LYS A 85 9.25 10.84 11.45
N VAL A 86 9.86 11.80 12.14
CA VAL A 86 11.19 11.60 12.72
C VAL A 86 11.09 11.63 14.24
N LYS A 87 11.66 10.62 14.89
CA LYS A 87 11.63 10.45 16.35
C LYS A 87 13.02 10.10 16.89
N ASP A 88 13.12 10.05 18.22
CA ASP A 88 14.31 9.69 18.98
C ASP A 88 15.54 10.51 18.58
N ASP A 89 15.43 11.85 18.72
CA ASP A 89 16.54 12.77 18.44
C ASP A 89 17.15 12.55 17.05
N ALA A 90 16.29 12.56 16.03
CA ALA A 90 16.65 12.33 14.62
C ALA A 90 17.15 10.93 14.26
N ARG A 91 17.07 9.92 15.15
CA ARG A 91 17.60 8.56 14.91
C ARG A 91 16.58 7.56 14.36
N LYS A 92 15.29 7.87 14.39
CA LYS A 92 14.25 7.01 13.79
C LYS A 92 13.48 7.76 12.72
N VAL A 93 13.54 7.26 11.48
CA VAL A 93 12.71 7.70 10.37
C VAL A 93 11.56 6.71 10.23
N ILE A 94 10.33 7.17 10.43
CA ILE A 94 9.14 6.33 10.42
C ILE A 94 8.32 6.68 9.18
N LEU A 95 8.17 5.71 8.29
CA LEU A 95 7.27 5.77 7.15
C LEU A 95 5.87 5.39 7.66
N ASP A 96 5.07 6.38 8.00
CA ASP A 96 3.68 6.22 8.45
C ASP A 96 2.70 6.39 7.27
N LEU A 97 2.82 5.48 6.31
CA LEU A 97 2.04 5.49 5.09
C LEU A 97 0.55 5.22 5.40
N PRO A 98 -0.36 6.05 4.87
CA PRO A 98 -1.79 5.89 5.08
C PRO A 98 -2.29 4.59 4.43
N VAL A 99 -3.06 3.82 5.18
CA VAL A 99 -3.73 2.61 4.69
C VAL A 99 -5.24 2.73 4.81
N MET A 100 -5.98 1.92 4.06
CA MET A 100 -7.42 1.81 4.17
C MET A 100 -7.80 1.28 5.55
N LYS A 101 -8.68 2.01 6.21
CA LYS A 101 -9.22 1.64 7.51
C LYS A 101 -10.05 0.35 7.42
N SER A 102 -9.99 -0.42 8.50
CA SER A 102 -10.90 -1.56 8.69
C SER A 102 -11.95 -1.28 9.76
N LYS A 103 -13.07 -1.98 9.63
CA LYS A 103 -14.04 -2.24 10.69
C LYS A 103 -13.43 -3.21 11.73
N ALA A 104 -14.13 -3.42 12.84
CA ALA A 104 -13.70 -4.32 13.90
C ALA A 104 -13.58 -5.78 13.44
N ASP A 105 -14.39 -6.20 12.47
CA ASP A 105 -14.37 -7.53 11.85
C ASP A 105 -13.26 -7.70 10.78
N THR A 106 -12.31 -6.77 10.72
CA THR A 106 -11.21 -6.70 9.74
C THR A 106 -11.59 -6.35 8.30
N THR A 107 -12.89 -6.23 7.98
CA THR A 107 -13.32 -5.80 6.66
C THR A 107 -13.06 -4.32 6.41
N CYS A 108 -12.92 -3.92 5.15
CA CYS A 108 -12.75 -2.54 4.73
C CYS A 108 -13.96 -1.69 5.15
N VAL A 109 -13.71 -0.46 5.59
CA VAL A 109 -14.78 0.50 5.97
C VAL A 109 -15.81 0.79 4.87
N PHE A 110 -15.48 0.51 3.61
CA PHE A 110 -16.37 0.70 2.46
C PHE A 110 -17.06 -0.59 1.99
N TYR A 111 -16.93 -1.70 2.72
CA TYR A 111 -17.57 -2.96 2.37
C TYR A 111 -18.94 -3.09 3.03
N GLU A 112 -20.00 -3.14 2.22
CA GLU A 112 -21.39 -3.38 2.63
C GLU A 112 -21.99 -4.45 1.71
N ASN A 113 -21.63 -5.71 1.91
CA ASN A 113 -21.83 -6.85 0.98
C ASN A 113 -21.08 -6.74 -0.36
N CYS A 114 -20.82 -5.52 -0.82
CA CYS A 114 -19.96 -5.20 -1.94
C CYS A 114 -19.19 -3.89 -1.66
N CYS A 115 -18.22 -3.58 -2.51
CA CYS A 115 -17.44 -2.34 -2.38
C CYS A 115 -18.30 -1.12 -2.77
N THR A 116 -18.64 -0.28 -1.80
CA THR A 116 -19.45 0.93 -2.02
C THR A 116 -18.73 2.02 -2.81
N ILE A 117 -17.39 1.97 -2.87
CA ILE A 117 -16.54 2.90 -3.65
C ILE A 117 -16.00 2.28 -4.94
N TYR A 118 -16.67 1.27 -5.52
CA TYR A 118 -16.15 0.49 -6.64
C TYR A 118 -15.64 1.32 -7.83
N SER A 119 -16.30 2.46 -8.12
CA SER A 119 -15.95 3.35 -9.23
C SER A 119 -14.72 4.24 -8.98
N VAL A 120 -14.34 4.43 -7.72
CA VAL A 120 -13.18 5.26 -7.30
C VAL A 120 -12.17 4.45 -6.48
N ARG A 121 -12.08 3.14 -6.77
CA ARG A 121 -11.17 2.24 -6.04
C ARG A 121 -9.72 2.73 -6.14
N PRO A 122 -8.97 2.70 -5.02
CA PRO A 122 -7.54 2.93 -5.02
C PRO A 122 -6.80 2.10 -6.06
N ILE A 123 -5.63 2.56 -6.53
CA ILE A 123 -4.82 1.75 -7.47
C ILE A 123 -4.54 0.36 -6.87
N ALA A 124 -4.18 0.29 -5.59
CA ALA A 124 -3.94 -0.97 -4.89
C ALA A 124 -5.17 -1.91 -4.92
N CYS A 125 -6.40 -1.39 -4.76
CA CYS A 125 -7.62 -2.19 -4.87
C CYS A 125 -7.93 -2.62 -6.31
N ARG A 126 -7.52 -1.83 -7.32
CA ARG A 126 -7.66 -2.17 -8.74
C ARG A 126 -6.67 -3.25 -9.17
N LEU A 127 -5.51 -3.33 -8.51
CA LEU A 127 -4.51 -4.35 -8.74
C LEU A 127 -4.96 -5.72 -8.26
N PHE A 128 -5.79 -5.85 -7.22
CA PHE A 128 -6.25 -7.17 -6.77
C PHE A 128 -6.98 -7.93 -7.91
N PRO A 129 -6.65 -9.22 -8.16
CA PRO A 129 -5.87 -10.15 -7.35
C PRO A 129 -4.37 -10.21 -7.67
N PHE A 130 -3.85 -9.31 -8.49
CA PHE A 130 -2.44 -9.23 -8.83
C PHE A 130 -1.63 -8.68 -7.64
N ARG A 131 -0.48 -9.32 -7.37
CA ARG A 131 0.43 -8.97 -6.27
C ARG A 131 1.77 -8.54 -6.86
N VAL A 132 2.39 -7.56 -6.23
CA VAL A 132 3.69 -7.03 -6.65
C VAL A 132 4.72 -7.47 -5.61
N GLU A 133 5.72 -8.19 -6.06
CA GLU A 133 6.89 -8.56 -5.28
C GLU A 133 8.06 -7.67 -5.71
N GLU A 134 8.76 -7.10 -4.74
CA GLU A 134 9.90 -6.22 -4.97
C GLU A 134 11.19 -6.98 -4.71
N GLU A 135 12.11 -6.93 -5.67
CA GLU A 135 13.43 -7.54 -5.61
C GLU A 135 14.49 -6.52 -6.02
N THR A 136 15.64 -6.51 -5.34
CA THR A 136 16.80 -5.71 -5.74
C THR A 136 17.76 -6.60 -6.52
N ALA A 137 17.96 -6.29 -7.80
CA ALA A 137 18.90 -7.01 -8.65
C ALA A 137 20.35 -6.71 -8.23
N SER A 138 21.27 -7.60 -8.61
CA SER A 138 22.71 -7.47 -8.29
C SER A 138 23.36 -6.20 -8.85
N ASN A 139 22.79 -5.62 -9.91
CA ASN A 139 23.22 -4.35 -10.50
C ASN A 139 22.59 -3.11 -9.81
N GLY A 140 21.80 -3.31 -8.75
CA GLY A 140 21.07 -2.29 -8.01
C GLY A 140 19.70 -1.94 -8.58
N ASP A 141 19.28 -2.48 -9.73
CA ASP A 141 17.95 -2.22 -10.30
C ASP A 141 16.85 -2.78 -9.39
N THR A 142 15.72 -2.08 -9.27
CA THR A 142 14.52 -2.55 -8.56
C THR A 142 13.61 -3.28 -9.54
N LEU A 143 13.32 -4.55 -9.27
CA LEU A 143 12.40 -5.38 -10.05
C LEU A 143 11.06 -5.47 -9.31
N LEU A 144 9.98 -5.08 -9.99
CA LEU A 144 8.60 -5.20 -9.52
C LEU A 144 7.91 -6.32 -10.30
N ASN A 145 7.96 -7.53 -9.75
CA ASN A 145 7.39 -8.73 -10.36
C ASN A 145 5.91 -8.84 -10.01
N ILE A 146 5.05 -8.94 -11.04
CA ILE A 146 3.60 -9.01 -10.88
C ILE A 146 3.13 -10.45 -11.02
N GLY A 147 2.75 -11.06 -9.89
CA GLY A 147 2.05 -12.34 -9.81
C GLY A 147 0.55 -12.15 -9.59
N TYR A 148 -0.16 -13.21 -9.20
CA TYR A 148 -1.59 -13.15 -8.85
C TYR A 148 -1.95 -14.15 -7.76
N ASN A 149 -3.02 -13.88 -7.02
CA ASN A 149 -3.61 -14.83 -6.09
C ASN A 149 -4.52 -15.82 -6.83
N PRO A 150 -4.13 -17.10 -6.98
CA PRO A 150 -4.90 -18.10 -7.72
C PRO A 150 -6.24 -18.44 -7.05
N THR A 151 -6.38 -18.19 -5.74
CA THR A 151 -7.61 -18.47 -4.98
C THR A 151 -8.71 -17.42 -5.18
N CYS A 152 -8.44 -16.34 -5.94
CA CYS A 152 -9.45 -15.32 -6.19
C CYS A 152 -10.59 -15.87 -7.06
N PRO A 153 -11.87 -15.70 -6.65
CA PRO A 153 -13.03 -16.19 -7.41
C PRO A 153 -13.21 -15.60 -8.83
N GLY A 154 -12.43 -14.57 -9.17
CA GLY A 154 -12.43 -13.92 -10.48
C GLY A 154 -11.38 -14.44 -11.45
N ILE A 155 -10.41 -15.25 -10.99
CA ILE A 155 -9.41 -15.87 -11.85
C ILE A 155 -10.08 -16.95 -12.71
N GLY A 156 -9.64 -17.06 -13.96
CA GLY A 156 -10.23 -17.96 -14.97
C GLY A 156 -11.51 -17.43 -15.62
N LYS A 157 -12.04 -16.28 -15.16
CA LYS A 157 -13.28 -15.68 -15.68
C LYS A 157 -12.99 -14.45 -16.54
N GLY A 158 -13.88 -14.16 -17.49
CA GLY A 158 -13.79 -12.97 -18.34
C GLY A 158 -12.62 -12.98 -19.32
N GLU A 159 -12.09 -11.79 -19.61
CA GLU A 159 -11.09 -11.57 -20.66
C GLU A 159 -9.66 -11.89 -20.20
N LEU A 160 -8.79 -12.11 -21.19
CA LEU A 160 -7.35 -12.17 -20.96
C LEU A 160 -6.85 -10.85 -20.38
N VAL A 161 -6.02 -10.94 -19.35
CA VAL A 161 -5.44 -9.80 -18.67
C VAL A 161 -4.45 -9.09 -19.59
N ASP A 162 -4.68 -7.80 -19.82
CA ASP A 162 -3.71 -6.94 -20.46
C ASP A 162 -2.54 -6.66 -19.51
N ARG A 163 -1.44 -7.38 -19.75
CA ARG A 163 -0.19 -7.24 -18.99
C ARG A 163 0.38 -5.83 -19.03
N ARG A 164 0.35 -5.17 -20.19
CA ARG A 164 0.92 -3.81 -20.34
C ARG A 164 0.12 -2.81 -19.51
N LYS A 165 -1.21 -2.94 -19.51
CA LYS A 165 -2.09 -2.13 -18.67
C LYS A 165 -1.84 -2.37 -17.18
N LEU A 166 -1.59 -3.61 -16.79
CA LEU A 166 -1.27 -3.97 -15.41
C LEU A 166 0.09 -3.42 -14.98
N GLU A 167 1.14 -3.59 -15.80
CA GLU A 167 2.47 -3.03 -15.58
C GLU A 167 2.43 -1.50 -15.46
N LYS A 168 1.61 -0.84 -16.27
CA LYS A 168 1.37 0.62 -16.18
C LYS A 168 0.72 1.02 -14.84
N LEU A 169 -0.27 0.26 -14.36
CA LEU A 169 -0.91 0.52 -13.06
C LEU A 169 0.07 0.37 -11.90
N VAL A 170 0.93 -0.65 -11.93
CA VAL A 170 1.98 -0.84 -10.90
C VAL A 170 3.01 0.28 -10.95
N SER A 171 3.45 0.66 -12.15
CA SER A 171 4.36 1.79 -12.34
C SER A 171 3.76 3.09 -11.81
N GLU A 172 2.48 3.34 -12.08
CA GLU A 172 1.76 4.52 -11.58
C GLU A 172 1.69 4.52 -10.04
N LEU A 173 1.35 3.39 -9.43
CA LEU A 173 1.32 3.26 -7.97
C LEU A 173 2.69 3.52 -7.35
N PHE A 174 3.75 2.95 -7.92
CA PHE A 174 5.12 3.13 -7.45
C PHE A 174 5.54 4.60 -7.53
N LEU A 175 5.32 5.25 -8.68
CA LEU A 175 5.64 6.66 -8.91
C LEU A 175 4.88 7.59 -7.95
N GLN A 176 3.58 7.33 -7.73
CA GLN A 176 2.78 8.14 -6.81
C GLN A 176 3.28 8.02 -5.38
N ARG A 177 3.50 6.80 -4.86
CA ARG A 177 4.05 6.62 -3.50
C ARG A 177 5.40 7.30 -3.33
N THR A 178 6.27 7.19 -4.33
CA THR A 178 7.60 7.81 -4.32
C THR A 178 7.48 9.34 -4.31
N SER A 179 6.55 9.89 -5.09
CA SER A 179 6.30 11.33 -5.17
C SER A 179 5.72 11.88 -3.87
N ASP A 180 4.93 11.10 -3.14
CA ASP A 180 4.35 11.53 -1.88
C ASP A 180 5.39 11.54 -0.73
N ILE A 181 6.37 10.64 -0.77
CA ILE A 181 7.37 10.44 0.30
C ILE A 181 8.66 11.23 0.05
N ASN A 182 9.24 11.14 -1.15
CA ASN A 182 10.60 11.66 -1.42
C ASN A 182 10.76 13.16 -1.13
N PRO A 183 9.83 14.06 -1.53
CA PRO A 183 9.96 15.48 -1.22
C PRO A 183 9.92 15.77 0.29
N GLN A 184 9.25 14.92 1.08
CA GLN A 184 9.23 15.05 2.54
C GLN A 184 10.58 14.63 3.12
N LEU A 185 11.11 13.47 2.70
CA LEU A 185 12.43 13.00 3.12
C LEU A 185 13.54 13.98 2.76
N GLN A 186 13.58 14.47 1.53
CA GLN A 186 14.62 15.40 1.06
C GLN A 186 14.60 16.71 1.86
N ARG A 187 13.42 17.25 2.17
CA ARG A 187 13.29 18.44 3.04
C ARG A 187 13.84 18.18 4.44
N MET A 188 13.50 17.04 5.04
CA MET A 188 13.97 16.66 6.37
C MET A 188 15.48 16.40 6.43
N MET A 189 16.05 15.80 5.37
CA MET A 189 17.49 15.62 5.25
C MET A 189 18.22 16.97 5.11
N ALA A 190 17.71 17.86 4.24
CA ALA A 190 18.29 19.18 4.01
C ALA A 190 18.24 20.07 5.26
N SER A 191 17.23 19.93 6.11
CA SER A 191 17.12 20.67 7.38
C SER A 191 17.94 20.07 8.53
N GLY A 192 18.69 18.98 8.31
CA GLY A 192 19.42 18.28 9.36
C GLY A 192 18.52 17.56 10.38
N ALA A 193 17.24 17.36 10.05
CA ALA A 193 16.28 16.71 10.93
C ALA A 193 16.43 15.19 10.97
N ILE A 194 17.29 14.59 10.14
CA ILE A 194 17.56 13.15 10.08
C ILE A 194 19.06 12.92 10.31
N SER A 195 19.39 12.08 11.29
CA SER A 195 20.75 11.65 11.57
C SER A 195 21.28 10.75 10.45
N ALA A 196 22.59 10.82 10.16
CA ALA A 196 23.24 9.93 9.20
C ALA A 196 23.10 8.43 9.54
N ASN A 197 22.93 8.10 10.83
CA ASN A 197 22.74 6.73 11.32
C ASN A 197 21.27 6.41 11.61
N ALA A 198 20.33 7.20 11.08
CA ALA A 198 18.93 6.99 11.34
C ALA A 198 18.46 5.64 10.78
N LYS A 199 17.70 4.91 11.60
CA LYS A 199 17.05 3.67 11.18
C LYS A 199 15.68 3.96 10.62
N VAL A 200 15.33 3.29 9.53
CA VAL A 200 14.03 3.42 8.88
C VAL A 200 13.09 2.36 9.41
N TYR A 201 11.83 2.73 9.64
CA TYR A 201 10.76 1.84 10.09
C TYR A 201 9.52 2.04 9.23
N ARG A 202 8.76 0.97 9.04
CA ARG A 202 7.39 1.00 8.50
C ARG A 202 6.40 0.87 9.65
N THR A 203 5.24 1.52 9.56
CA THR A 203 4.18 1.37 10.57
C THR A 203 3.23 0.21 10.28
N LEU A 204 2.68 -0.38 11.35
CA LEU A 204 1.48 -1.21 11.34
C LEU A 204 0.30 -0.44 11.95
N PRO A 205 -0.54 0.23 11.14
CA PRO A 205 -1.74 0.90 11.61
C PRO A 205 -2.83 -0.08 12.05
N GLY A 206 -3.72 0.36 12.94
CA GLY A 206 -4.89 -0.39 13.37
C GLY A 206 -4.77 -1.03 14.76
N LYS A 207 -3.61 -0.95 15.41
CA LYS A 207 -3.52 -1.14 16.86
C LYS A 207 -4.06 0.11 17.54
N ARG A 208 -5.35 0.12 17.89
CA ARG A 208 -5.86 1.03 18.91
C ARG A 208 -5.94 0.25 20.21
N GLU A 209 -4.89 0.26 21.00
CA GLU A 209 -5.13 0.28 22.45
C GLU A 209 -5.71 1.67 22.74
N LYS A 210 -7.04 1.76 22.80
CA LYS A 210 -7.65 2.85 23.54
C LYS A 210 -7.44 2.51 25.00
N ASN A 211 -6.47 3.16 25.64
CA ASN A 211 -6.57 3.55 27.04
C ASN A 211 -6.33 5.04 27.12
#